data_AF-A0A959NYB9-F1
#
_entry.id   AF-A0A959NYB9-F1
#
_cell.length_a   1.000
_cell.length_b   1.000
_cell.length_c   1.000
_cell.angle_alpha   90.00
_cell.angle_beta   90.00
_cell.angle_gamma   90.00
#
_symmetry.space_group_name_H-M   'P 1'
#
loop_
_entity.id
_entity.type
_entity.pdbx_description
1 polymer ?
#
loop_
_entity_poly.entity_id
_entity_poly.type
_entity_poly.pdbx_seq_one_letter_code
_entity_poly.pdbx_strand_id
1 'polypeptide(L)'
;NFVYNSFQKLGKTQGFEFVYFNNTPFDLSVLGLNEVRIKRPQLHPLTDSVKNAKKRVEINRFKRLFKDDVYEKYWFDLPSKNLRYLVKSSISKWYIWRNDSDIGLLHLRRLVNELESSTDYFKRCKTLLKDLKPDIVYSTSQRSALAIAPIQAAKALNIPTVGFVFSWDNLPKSMLDVETDYYHVWSLHMKRELLQYYPFVHEQQVTVTGTPQFEPHFDKACLVSKSEFYETYYLDITKDYICFSGDDVTTSPQDPLYLKDLAEAVRTLNKEGHSLGIIFRRCPVDFSDRYDYVLEEYKELIVPIDPVW
;
A
#
# COMPACT_ATOMS: atom_id res chain seq x y z
N ASN A 1 4.05 -0.19 -9.06
CA ASN A 1 2.70 0.00 -9.65
C ASN A 1 2.75 0.99 -10.80
N PHE A 2 2.71 2.31 -10.58
CA PHE A 2 2.64 3.31 -11.67
C PHE A 2 3.93 3.54 -12.48
N VAL A 3 5.03 2.88 -12.11
CA VAL A 3 6.35 3.04 -12.75
C VAL A 3 6.82 1.79 -13.48
N TYR A 4 6.16 0.65 -13.26
CA TYR A 4 6.50 -0.66 -13.83
C TYR A 4 5.47 -1.13 -14.86
N ASN A 5 4.55 -0.26 -15.25
CA ASN A 5 3.46 -0.56 -16.17
C ASN A 5 3.42 0.46 -17.31
N SER A 6 2.44 0.35 -18.22
CA SER A 6 2.36 1.23 -19.39
C SER A 6 1.86 2.64 -19.06
N PHE A 7 1.50 2.94 -17.81
CA PHE A 7 0.92 4.22 -17.38
C PHE A 7 1.71 5.43 -17.89
N GLN A 8 3.03 5.46 -17.66
CA GLN A 8 3.86 6.58 -18.09
C GLN A 8 4.02 6.63 -19.61
N LYS A 9 4.21 5.47 -20.25
CA LYS A 9 4.37 5.36 -21.71
C LYS A 9 3.11 5.87 -22.43
N LEU A 10 1.93 5.41 -21.99
CA LEU A 10 0.64 5.85 -22.54
C LEU A 10 0.39 7.33 -22.26
N GLY A 11 0.66 7.80 -21.04
CA GLY A 11 0.54 9.22 -20.72
C GLY A 11 1.39 10.11 -21.62
N LYS A 12 2.66 9.75 -21.86
CA LYS A 12 3.54 10.48 -22.78
C LYS A 12 2.98 10.51 -24.20
N THR A 13 2.42 9.40 -24.70
CA THR A 13 1.78 9.39 -26.04
C THR A 13 0.55 10.30 -26.12
N GLN A 14 -0.07 10.62 -24.98
CA GLN A 14 -1.18 11.57 -24.88
C GLN A 14 -0.72 13.01 -24.56
N GLY A 15 0.59 13.27 -24.53
CA GLY A 15 1.15 14.60 -24.26
C GLY A 15 1.31 14.95 -22.78
N PHE A 16 1.17 13.99 -21.86
CA PHE A 16 1.45 14.24 -20.45
C PHE A 16 2.95 14.28 -20.17
N GLU A 17 3.36 15.28 -19.40
CA GLU A 17 4.67 15.34 -18.76
C GLU A 17 4.57 14.87 -17.31
N PHE A 18 5.55 14.07 -16.88
CA PHE A 18 5.55 13.47 -15.55
C PHE A 18 6.72 13.97 -14.73
N VAL A 19 6.42 14.43 -13.51
CA VAL A 19 7.40 14.71 -12.46
C VAL A 19 7.03 13.88 -11.23
N TYR A 20 7.91 12.97 -10.84
CA TYR A 20 7.68 12.06 -9.73
C TYR A 20 8.17 12.67 -8.43
N PHE A 21 7.23 13.02 -7.56
CA PHE A 21 7.57 13.42 -6.20
C PHE A 21 7.93 12.18 -5.38
N ASN A 22 9.23 11.88 -5.26
CA ASN A 22 9.70 10.63 -4.69
C ASN A 22 10.22 10.78 -3.25
N ASN A 23 9.48 10.20 -2.31
CA ASN A 23 9.87 10.08 -0.90
C ASN A 23 10.23 8.63 -0.51
N THR A 24 10.45 7.75 -1.48
CA THR A 24 10.78 6.34 -1.26
C THR A 24 12.29 6.10 -1.33
N PRO A 25 12.81 5.01 -0.75
CA PRO A 25 14.21 4.63 -0.88
C PRO A 25 14.63 4.28 -2.32
N PHE A 26 13.67 3.85 -3.16
CA PHE A 26 13.94 3.43 -4.52
C PHE A 26 14.27 4.63 -5.42
N ASP A 27 15.37 4.54 -6.18
CA ASP A 27 15.80 5.57 -7.13
C ASP A 27 15.03 5.43 -8.46
N LEU A 28 14.13 6.38 -8.75
CA LEU A 28 13.36 6.32 -10.00
C LEU A 28 14.20 6.77 -11.22
N SER A 29 15.33 7.43 -11.01
CA SER A 29 16.20 7.88 -12.11
C SER A 29 16.84 6.71 -12.86
N VAL A 30 17.02 5.55 -12.21
CA VAL A 30 17.51 4.31 -12.86
C VAL A 30 16.53 3.77 -13.90
N LEU A 31 15.24 4.15 -13.79
CA LEU A 31 14.20 3.85 -14.76
C LEU A 31 14.04 4.96 -15.81
N GLY A 32 14.94 5.95 -15.83
CA GLY A 32 14.86 7.12 -16.72
C GLY A 32 13.69 8.06 -16.40
N LEU A 33 13.19 8.04 -15.16
CA LEU A 33 12.07 8.87 -14.73
C LEU A 33 12.55 10.18 -14.11
N ASN A 34 11.87 11.28 -14.45
CA ASN A 34 12.14 12.58 -13.85
C ASN A 34 11.58 12.63 -12.42
N GLU A 35 12.45 12.54 -11.41
CA GLU A 35 12.05 12.60 -10.01
C GLU A 35 12.51 13.88 -9.31
N VAL A 36 11.69 14.33 -8.35
CA VAL A 36 12.04 15.38 -7.39
C VAL A 36 11.99 14.79 -6.00
N ARG A 37 13.09 14.93 -5.25
CA ARG A 37 13.20 14.51 -3.86
C ARG A 37 13.28 15.72 -2.95
N ILE A 38 12.34 15.85 -2.00
CA ILE A 38 12.50 16.81 -0.92
C ILE A 38 13.33 16.19 0.19
N LYS A 39 14.46 16.81 0.53
CA LYS A 39 15.32 16.34 1.61
C LYS A 39 14.58 16.41 2.95
N ARG A 40 14.57 15.28 3.67
CA ARG A 40 14.05 15.15 5.06
C ARG A 40 12.62 15.71 5.22
N PRO A 41 11.61 15.13 4.55
CA PRO A 41 10.23 15.52 4.78
C PRO A 41 9.84 15.12 6.22
N GLN A 42 9.18 16.03 6.94
CA GLN A 42 8.79 15.82 8.33
C GLN A 42 7.32 16.19 8.51
N LEU A 43 6.59 15.31 9.18
CA LEU A 43 5.24 15.56 9.65
C LEU A 43 5.26 16.54 10.82
N HIS A 44 4.13 17.21 11.05
CA HIS A 44 3.96 17.97 12.28
C HIS A 44 4.01 17.02 13.51
N PRO A 45 4.63 17.40 14.63
CA PRO A 45 4.82 16.52 15.79
C PRO A 45 3.54 15.88 16.36
N LEU A 46 2.40 16.56 16.20
CA LEU A 46 1.07 16.10 16.65
C LEU A 46 0.32 15.25 15.63
N THR A 47 0.73 15.22 14.36
CA THR A 47 -0.04 14.57 13.27
C THR A 47 -0.26 13.10 13.55
N ASP A 48 0.75 12.38 14.03
CA ASP A 48 0.60 10.96 14.38
C ASP A 48 -0.51 10.74 15.43
N SER A 49 -0.55 11.57 16.48
CA SER A 49 -1.53 11.43 17.54
C SER A 49 -2.94 11.76 17.08
N VAL A 50 -3.11 12.85 16.33
CA VAL A 50 -4.43 13.26 15.80
C VAL A 50 -4.92 12.27 14.75
N LYS A 51 -4.04 11.79 13.86
CA LYS A 51 -4.36 10.77 12.85
C LYS A 51 -4.79 9.45 13.49
N ASN A 52 -4.09 9.01 14.53
CA ASN A 52 -4.47 7.80 15.28
C ASN A 52 -5.82 7.97 15.99
N ALA A 53 -6.11 9.16 16.52
CA ALA A 53 -7.41 9.48 17.08
C ALA A 53 -8.51 9.45 16.01
N LYS A 54 -8.27 10.10 14.85
CA LYS A 54 -9.18 10.09 13.69
C LYS A 54 -9.52 8.64 13.31
N LYS A 55 -8.50 7.80 13.13
CA LYS A 55 -8.67 6.40 12.75
C LYS A 55 -9.58 5.64 13.72
N ARG A 56 -9.36 5.82 15.01
CA ARG A 56 -10.16 5.16 16.05
C ARG A 56 -11.60 5.66 16.09
N VAL A 57 -11.82 6.96 15.93
CA VAL A 57 -13.17 7.53 15.84
C VAL A 57 -13.89 7.03 14.57
N GLU A 58 -13.19 6.90 13.44
CA GLU A 58 -13.72 6.30 12.20
C GLU A 58 -14.11 4.83 12.41
N ILE A 59 -13.24 4.02 13.03
CA ILE A 59 -13.55 2.62 13.33
C ILE A 59 -14.75 2.50 14.29
N ASN A 60 -14.84 3.34 15.32
CA ASN A 60 -16.01 3.40 16.21
C ASN A 60 -17.30 3.73 15.43
N ARG A 61 -17.21 4.67 14.49
CA ARG A 61 -18.32 5.01 13.60
C ARG A 61 -18.69 3.83 12.70
N PHE A 62 -17.74 3.12 12.12
CA PHE A 62 -18.01 1.94 11.29
C PHE A 62 -18.70 0.85 12.10
N LYS A 63 -18.20 0.54 13.30
CA LYS A 63 -18.86 -0.41 14.21
C LYS A 63 -20.32 -0.04 14.46
N ARG A 64 -20.61 1.24 14.75
CA ARG A 64 -21.99 1.72 14.96
C ARG A 64 -22.84 1.63 13.70
N LEU A 65 -22.29 2.00 12.55
CA LEU A 65 -23.00 2.05 11.27
C LEU A 65 -23.37 0.67 10.76
N PHE A 66 -22.43 -0.27 10.82
CA PHE A 66 -22.55 -1.61 10.24
C PHE A 66 -23.03 -2.66 11.23
N LYS A 67 -22.98 -2.37 12.54
CA LYS A 67 -23.31 -3.32 13.62
C LYS A 67 -22.56 -4.64 13.48
N ASP A 68 -21.28 -4.54 13.13
CA ASP A 68 -20.40 -5.68 12.90
C ASP A 68 -19.18 -5.55 13.83
N ASP A 69 -18.88 -6.61 14.58
CA ASP A 69 -17.74 -6.64 15.49
C ASP A 69 -16.42 -6.90 14.76
N VAL A 70 -16.43 -7.17 13.45
CA VAL A 70 -15.21 -7.30 12.64
C VAL A 70 -14.31 -6.06 12.75
N TYR A 71 -14.89 -4.88 12.93
CA TYR A 71 -14.14 -3.63 13.05
C TYR A 71 -13.29 -3.56 14.32
N GLU A 72 -13.60 -4.35 15.35
CA GLU A 72 -12.74 -4.47 16.54
C GLU A 72 -11.37 -5.07 16.19
N LYS A 73 -11.30 -5.92 15.15
CA LYS A 73 -10.02 -6.48 14.68
C LYS A 73 -9.08 -5.43 14.08
N TYR A 74 -9.60 -4.26 13.71
CA TYR A 74 -8.80 -3.13 13.22
C TYR A 74 -8.38 -2.16 14.33
N TRP A 75 -8.76 -2.46 15.58
CA TRP A 75 -8.42 -1.67 16.76
C TRP A 75 -7.07 -2.10 17.35
N PHE A 76 -5.99 -1.57 16.80
CA PHE A 76 -4.65 -1.83 17.33
C PHE A 76 -4.33 -0.98 18.55
N ASP A 77 -3.64 -1.56 19.53
CA ASP A 77 -3.20 -0.87 20.74
C ASP A 77 -2.25 0.29 20.44
N LEU A 78 -2.42 1.36 21.21
CA LEU A 78 -1.51 2.50 21.13
C LEU A 78 -0.18 2.11 21.77
N PRO A 79 0.96 2.41 21.12
CA PRO A 79 2.27 2.05 21.65
C PRO A 79 2.54 2.74 22.99
N SER A 80 3.14 2.01 23.92
CA SER A 80 3.48 2.48 25.27
C SER A 80 4.94 2.19 25.65
N LYS A 81 5.78 1.80 24.68
CA LYS A 81 7.14 1.27 24.91
C LYS A 81 8.10 2.24 25.62
N ASN A 82 7.89 3.56 25.52
CA ASN A 82 8.69 4.57 26.20
C ASN A 82 7.90 5.85 26.45
N LEU A 83 8.47 6.79 27.22
CA LEU A 83 7.82 8.05 27.61
C LEU A 83 7.29 8.84 26.41
N ARG A 84 8.05 8.91 25.31
CA ARG A 84 7.62 9.59 24.08
C ARG A 84 6.35 8.96 23.51
N TYR A 85 6.29 7.62 23.43
CA TYR A 85 5.10 6.92 22.98
C TYR A 85 3.94 7.06 23.96
N LEU A 86 4.19 7.02 25.27
CA LEU A 86 3.16 7.26 26.29
C LEU A 86 2.52 8.65 26.12
N VAL A 87 3.32 9.69 25.93
CA VAL A 87 2.82 11.05 25.68
C VAL A 87 1.96 11.09 24.41
N LYS A 88 2.47 10.56 23.28
CA LYS A 88 1.71 10.50 22.03
C LYS A 88 0.38 9.76 22.19
N SER A 89 0.38 8.66 22.93
CA SER A 89 -0.78 7.83 23.18
C SER A 89 -1.80 8.51 24.09
N SER A 90 -1.34 9.24 25.11
CA SER A 90 -2.22 10.07 25.95
C SER A 90 -2.89 11.19 25.17
N ILE A 91 -2.14 11.86 24.28
CA ILE A 91 -2.70 12.86 23.37
C ILE A 91 -3.77 12.24 22.47
N SER A 92 -3.49 11.07 21.86
CA SER A 92 -4.48 10.36 21.05
C SER A 92 -5.75 10.03 21.84
N LYS A 93 -5.62 9.50 23.07
CA LYS A 93 -6.76 9.17 23.95
C LYS A 93 -7.61 10.40 24.27
N TRP A 94 -6.98 11.54 24.55
CA TRP A 94 -7.68 12.80 24.79
C TRP A 94 -8.49 13.25 23.56
N TYR A 95 -7.88 13.21 22.37
CA TYR A 95 -8.58 13.53 21.13
C TYR A 95 -9.75 12.58 20.85
N ILE A 96 -9.59 11.28 21.10
CA ILE A 96 -10.68 10.29 20.94
C ILE A 96 -11.84 10.63 21.87
N TRP A 97 -11.57 10.78 23.17
CA TRP A 97 -12.58 11.09 24.18
C TRP A 97 -13.38 12.35 23.82
N ARG A 98 -12.70 13.39 23.32
CA ARG A 98 -13.33 14.66 23.00
C ARG A 98 -14.12 14.66 21.68
N ASN A 99 -13.83 13.74 20.76
CA ASN A 99 -14.26 13.79 19.36
C ASN A 99 -14.95 12.52 18.83
N ASP A 100 -15.34 11.55 19.66
CA ASP A 100 -16.05 10.35 19.20
C ASP A 100 -17.51 10.63 18.79
N SER A 101 -17.68 11.34 17.68
CA SER A 101 -18.95 11.71 17.04
C SER A 101 -18.70 12.06 15.57
N ASP A 102 -19.75 12.17 14.75
CA ASP A 102 -19.58 12.57 13.33
C ASP A 102 -18.96 13.99 13.21
N ILE A 103 -19.38 14.94 14.05
CA ILE A 103 -18.83 16.30 14.06
C ILE A 103 -17.36 16.28 14.53
N GLY A 104 -17.07 15.51 15.58
CA GLY A 104 -15.70 15.36 16.08
C GLY A 104 -14.77 14.70 15.06
N LEU A 105 -15.27 13.74 14.27
CA LEU A 105 -14.52 13.17 13.16
C LEU A 105 -14.18 14.23 12.10
N LEU A 106 -15.14 15.07 11.70
CA LEU A 106 -14.89 16.17 10.78
C LEU A 106 -13.83 17.14 11.33
N HIS A 107 -13.86 17.43 12.64
CA HIS A 107 -12.85 18.25 13.29
C HIS A 107 -11.45 17.61 13.23
N LEU A 108 -11.31 16.34 13.61
CA LEU A 108 -10.02 15.63 13.57
C LEU A 108 -9.43 15.59 12.15
N ARG A 109 -10.28 15.39 11.13
CA ARG A 109 -9.87 15.43 9.72
C ARG A 109 -9.30 16.78 9.32
N ARG A 110 -10.03 17.87 9.60
CA ARG A 110 -9.55 19.24 9.33
C ARG A 110 -8.24 19.53 10.08
N LEU A 111 -8.18 19.14 11.36
CA LEU A 111 -7.00 19.36 12.18
C LEU A 111 -5.75 18.67 11.62
N VAL A 112 -5.85 17.43 11.13
CA VAL A 112 -4.71 16.75 10.46
C VAL A 112 -4.21 17.57 9.27
N ASN A 113 -5.13 18.06 8.42
CA ASN A 113 -4.77 18.88 7.26
C ASN A 113 -4.15 20.23 7.64
N GLU A 114 -4.68 20.89 8.68
CA GLU A 114 -4.16 22.16 9.21
C GLU A 114 -2.77 22.00 9.81
N LEU A 115 -2.55 20.94 10.62
CA LEU A 115 -1.25 20.63 11.19
C LEU A 115 -0.20 20.43 10.09
N GLU A 116 -0.50 19.62 9.08
CA GLU A 116 0.44 19.39 7.97
C GLU A 116 0.66 20.64 7.11
N SER A 117 -0.36 21.49 6.95
CA SER A 117 -0.26 22.77 6.23
C SER A 117 0.60 23.81 6.96
N SER A 118 0.85 23.63 8.26
CA SER A 118 1.72 24.51 9.06
C SER A 118 3.22 24.17 8.93
N THR A 119 3.56 23.01 8.36
CA THR A 119 4.93 22.49 8.34
C THR A 119 5.84 23.23 7.35
N ASP A 120 7.15 23.21 7.60
CA ASP A 120 8.13 23.66 6.59
C ASP A 120 8.16 22.75 5.37
N TYR A 121 7.77 21.48 5.54
CA TYR A 121 7.63 20.56 4.43
C TYR A 121 6.52 21.01 3.47
N PHE A 122 5.35 21.44 3.97
CA PHE A 122 4.30 22.07 3.17
C PHE A 122 4.81 23.31 2.42
N LYS A 123 5.56 24.20 3.08
CA LYS A 123 6.12 25.41 2.43
C LYS A 123 7.05 25.05 1.26
N ARG A 124 7.89 24.02 1.44
CA ARG A 124 8.76 23.52 0.36
C ARG A 124 7.96 22.91 -0.78
N CYS A 125 6.95 22.09 -0.49
CA CYS A 125 6.05 21.55 -1.51
C CYS A 125 5.34 22.67 -2.29
N LYS A 126 4.82 23.69 -1.59
CA LYS A 126 4.15 24.83 -2.22
C LYS A 126 5.07 25.64 -3.13
N THR A 127 6.32 25.84 -2.72
CA THR A 127 7.33 26.52 -3.56
C THR A 127 7.62 25.71 -4.81
N LEU A 128 7.90 24.41 -4.65
CA LEU A 128 8.15 23.51 -5.75
C LEU A 128 6.98 23.47 -6.76
N LEU A 129 5.74 23.40 -6.28
CA LEU A 129 4.56 23.37 -7.15
C LEU A 129 4.34 24.70 -7.89
N LYS A 130 4.75 25.85 -7.33
CA LYS A 130 4.73 27.14 -8.04
C LYS A 130 5.75 27.18 -9.17
N ASP A 131 6.89 26.53 -8.99
CA ASP A 131 7.96 26.48 -10.00
C ASP A 131 7.59 25.49 -11.11
N LEU A 132 7.10 24.29 -10.74
CA LEU A 132 6.69 23.25 -11.68
C LEU A 132 5.39 23.56 -12.43
N LYS A 133 4.48 24.31 -11.82
CA LYS A 133 3.15 24.67 -12.37
C LYS A 133 2.38 23.48 -12.97
N PRO A 134 2.22 22.34 -12.25
CA PRO A 134 1.51 21.21 -12.82
C PRO A 134 0.02 21.52 -12.96
N ASP A 135 -0.59 20.98 -14.02
CA ASP A 135 -2.05 21.06 -14.23
C ASP A 135 -2.82 20.17 -13.24
N ILE A 136 -2.17 19.15 -12.68
CA ILE A 136 -2.77 18.19 -11.77
C ILE A 136 -1.72 17.57 -10.83
N VAL A 137 -2.11 17.30 -9.58
CA VAL A 137 -1.29 16.52 -8.65
C VAL A 137 -1.97 15.18 -8.35
N TYR A 138 -1.27 14.09 -8.68
CA TYR A 138 -1.78 12.72 -8.53
C TYR A 138 -1.11 12.00 -7.35
N SER A 139 -1.85 11.76 -6.27
CA SER A 139 -1.38 10.94 -5.14
C SER A 139 -1.53 9.45 -5.46
N THR A 140 -0.41 8.75 -5.53
CA THR A 140 -0.37 7.29 -5.70
C THR A 140 -0.58 6.52 -4.39
N SER A 141 -0.84 7.21 -3.27
CA SER A 141 -1.09 6.58 -1.97
C SER A 141 -2.08 7.36 -1.12
N GLN A 142 -3.19 6.74 -0.77
CA GLN A 142 -4.20 7.33 0.12
C GLN A 142 -3.84 7.25 1.61
N ARG A 143 -2.79 6.49 1.98
CA ARG A 143 -2.41 6.24 3.39
C ARG A 143 -1.17 7.00 3.87
N SER A 144 -0.38 7.55 2.95
CA SER A 144 0.91 8.16 3.32
C SER A 144 0.66 9.53 3.94
N ALA A 145 0.90 9.66 5.25
CA ALA A 145 0.77 10.97 5.91
C ALA A 145 1.69 12.03 5.28
N LEU A 146 2.85 11.63 4.76
CA LEU A 146 3.77 12.54 4.06
C LEU A 146 3.22 13.04 2.71
N ALA A 147 2.14 12.46 2.20
CA ALA A 147 1.45 12.97 1.01
C ALA A 147 0.38 14.02 1.36
N ILE A 148 0.04 14.24 2.64
CA ILE A 148 -0.93 15.27 3.05
C ILE A 148 -0.38 16.66 2.71
N ALA A 149 0.84 16.98 3.12
CA ALA A 149 1.45 18.29 2.85
C ALA A 149 1.53 18.67 1.36
N PRO A 150 2.01 17.83 0.41
CA PRO A 150 2.00 18.18 -1.01
C PRO A 150 0.57 18.31 -1.59
N ILE A 151 -0.39 17.51 -1.12
CA ILE A 151 -1.80 17.64 -1.55
C ILE A 151 -2.43 18.94 -1.04
N GLN A 152 -2.22 19.28 0.24
CA GLN A 152 -2.67 20.56 0.78
C GLN A 152 -1.98 21.74 0.08
N ALA A 153 -0.70 21.61 -0.28
CA ALA A 153 0.03 22.64 -1.01
C ALA A 153 -0.56 22.86 -2.42
N ALA A 154 -0.92 21.78 -3.13
CA ALA A 154 -1.60 21.84 -4.42
C ALA A 154 -2.97 22.53 -4.31
N LYS A 155 -3.79 22.13 -3.32
CA LYS A 155 -5.07 22.77 -3.03
C LYS A 155 -4.93 24.26 -2.72
N ALA A 156 -3.93 24.63 -1.93
CA ALA A 156 -3.63 26.04 -1.61
C ALA A 156 -3.13 26.87 -2.81
N LEU A 157 -2.87 26.24 -3.96
CA LEU A 157 -2.54 26.86 -5.24
C LEU A 157 -3.66 26.71 -6.27
N ASN A 158 -4.82 26.16 -5.88
CA ASN A 158 -5.93 25.80 -6.76
C ASN A 158 -5.55 24.81 -7.88
N ILE A 159 -4.57 23.93 -7.62
CA ILE A 159 -4.20 22.84 -8.53
C ILE A 159 -5.08 21.63 -8.19
N PRO A 160 -5.84 21.07 -9.16
CA PRO A 160 -6.65 19.87 -8.95
C PRO A 160 -5.85 18.69 -8.41
N THR A 161 -6.42 17.97 -7.45
CA THR A 161 -5.79 16.80 -6.84
C THR A 161 -6.60 15.52 -7.06
N VAL A 162 -5.90 14.44 -7.41
CA VAL A 162 -6.50 13.10 -7.59
C VAL A 162 -5.79 12.09 -6.70
N GLY A 163 -6.55 11.28 -5.96
CA GLY A 163 -6.03 10.25 -5.08
C GLY A 163 -6.36 8.87 -5.58
N PHE A 164 -5.37 7.99 -5.72
CA PHE A 164 -5.59 6.59 -6.02
C PHE A 164 -5.75 5.77 -4.74
N VAL A 165 -6.91 5.13 -4.57
CA VAL A 165 -7.16 4.18 -3.48
C VAL A 165 -6.58 2.83 -3.89
N PHE A 166 -5.36 2.53 -3.44
CA PHE A 166 -4.56 1.44 -4.04
C PHE A 166 -4.87 0.02 -3.53
N SER A 167 -5.91 -0.21 -2.71
CA SER A 167 -6.43 -1.56 -2.41
C SER A 167 -7.82 -1.47 -1.77
N TRP A 168 -8.66 -2.48 -2.03
CA TRP A 168 -10.04 -2.59 -1.55
C TRP A 168 -10.14 -2.67 -0.02
N ASP A 169 -9.21 -3.37 0.64
CA ASP A 169 -9.23 -3.60 2.08
C ASP A 169 -8.88 -2.36 2.93
N ASN A 170 -8.43 -1.27 2.31
CA ASN A 170 -8.03 -0.05 3.02
C ASN A 170 -9.21 0.78 3.51
N LEU A 171 -10.30 0.82 2.75
CA LEU A 171 -11.49 1.62 3.07
C LEU A 171 -12.12 1.19 4.40
N PRO A 172 -12.44 -0.10 4.64
CA PRO A 172 -12.97 -0.57 5.92
C PRO A 172 -11.98 -0.44 7.09
N LYS A 173 -10.68 -0.35 6.80
CA LYS A 173 -9.60 -0.24 7.80
C LYS A 173 -9.30 1.21 8.23
N SER A 174 -10.08 2.20 7.77
CA SER A 174 -9.86 3.62 8.08
C SER A 174 -8.44 4.08 7.66
N MET A 175 -8.10 3.79 6.41
CA MET A 175 -6.78 4.09 5.82
C MET A 175 -6.82 5.20 4.75
N LEU A 176 -7.91 5.98 4.68
CA LEU A 176 -7.99 7.20 3.87
C LEU A 176 -7.43 8.39 4.67
N ASP A 177 -6.11 8.54 4.65
CA ASP A 177 -5.40 9.62 5.34
C ASP A 177 -5.20 10.86 4.48
N VAL A 178 -5.13 10.68 3.16
CA VAL A 178 -4.88 11.75 2.19
C VAL A 178 -6.18 12.08 1.47
N GLU A 179 -6.68 13.28 1.68
CA GLU A 179 -7.94 13.74 1.09
C GLU A 179 -7.68 14.59 -0.17
N THR A 180 -8.14 14.11 -1.32
CA THR A 180 -8.00 14.74 -2.63
C THR A 180 -9.34 15.28 -3.14
N ASP A 181 -9.33 16.04 -4.24
CA ASP A 181 -10.55 16.57 -4.86
C ASP A 181 -11.31 15.49 -5.62
N TYR A 182 -10.58 14.57 -6.25
CA TYR A 182 -11.11 13.40 -6.94
C TYR A 182 -10.41 12.12 -6.48
N TYR A 183 -11.05 10.98 -6.71
CA TYR A 183 -10.58 9.65 -6.32
C TYR A 183 -10.69 8.67 -7.48
N HIS A 184 -9.63 7.89 -7.66
CA HIS A 184 -9.62 6.74 -8.55
C HIS A 184 -9.65 5.44 -7.74
N VAL A 185 -10.58 4.55 -8.09
CA VAL A 185 -10.81 3.27 -7.43
C VAL A 185 -10.87 2.12 -8.44
N TRP A 186 -10.72 0.88 -7.98
CA TRP A 186 -10.55 -0.26 -8.89
C TRP A 186 -11.85 -0.74 -9.51
N SER A 187 -12.96 -0.62 -8.78
CA SER A 187 -14.21 -1.25 -9.15
C SER A 187 -15.41 -0.46 -8.66
N LEU A 188 -16.59 -0.78 -9.21
CA LEU A 188 -17.86 -0.27 -8.67
C LEU A 188 -18.07 -0.65 -7.20
N HIS A 189 -17.53 -1.80 -6.77
CA HIS A 189 -17.57 -2.19 -5.36
C HIS A 189 -16.82 -1.19 -4.48
N MET A 190 -15.55 -0.89 -4.81
CA MET A 190 -14.77 0.11 -4.07
C MET A 190 -15.38 1.51 -4.14
N LYS A 191 -16.01 1.89 -5.28
CA LYS A 191 -16.74 3.17 -5.37
C LYS A 191 -17.87 3.22 -4.35
N ARG A 192 -18.69 2.16 -4.24
CA ARG A 192 -19.76 2.07 -3.24
C ARG A 192 -19.21 2.12 -1.82
N GLU A 193 -18.16 1.37 -1.54
CA GLU A 193 -17.51 1.38 -0.21
C GLU A 193 -16.97 2.77 0.14
N LEU A 194 -16.29 3.46 -0.78
CA LEU A 194 -15.74 4.79 -0.54
C LEU A 194 -16.84 5.76 -0.12
N LEU A 195 -17.96 5.79 -0.85
CA LEU A 195 -19.11 6.63 -0.53
C LEU A 195 -19.78 6.23 0.79
N GLN A 196 -19.78 4.94 1.14
CA GLN A 196 -20.39 4.43 2.36
C GLN A 196 -19.56 4.74 3.61
N TYR A 197 -18.25 4.48 3.57
CA TYR A 197 -17.36 4.72 4.69
C TYR A 197 -17.06 6.21 4.89
N TYR A 198 -16.99 6.99 3.80
CA TYR A 198 -16.53 8.38 3.80
C TYR A 198 -17.61 9.30 3.20
N PRO A 199 -18.65 9.67 3.97
CA PRO A 199 -19.84 10.39 3.47
C PRO A 199 -19.58 11.84 2.99
N PHE A 200 -18.36 12.33 3.17
CA PHE A 200 -17.91 13.62 2.63
C PHE A 200 -17.43 13.53 1.17
N VAL A 201 -17.30 12.31 0.63
CA VAL A 201 -16.99 12.07 -0.77
C VAL A 201 -18.30 11.95 -1.54
N HIS A 202 -18.40 12.68 -2.65
CA HIS A 202 -19.56 12.66 -3.53
C HIS A 202 -19.30 11.80 -4.77
N GLU A 203 -20.37 11.28 -5.38
CA GLU A 203 -20.27 10.34 -6.49
C GLU A 203 -19.46 10.89 -7.67
N GLN A 204 -19.63 12.17 -7.98
CA GLN A 204 -18.97 12.88 -9.07
C GLN A 204 -17.46 13.03 -8.85
N GLN A 205 -16.99 12.82 -7.62
CA GLN A 205 -15.57 12.84 -7.28
C GLN A 205 -14.90 11.49 -7.52
N VAL A 206 -15.65 10.42 -7.85
CA VAL A 206 -15.12 9.05 -7.89
C VAL A 206 -15.23 8.44 -9.29
N THR A 207 -14.07 8.11 -9.86
CA THR A 207 -13.95 7.41 -11.14
C THR A 207 -13.41 6.00 -10.94
N VAL A 208 -14.04 5.01 -11.58
CA VAL A 208 -13.57 3.62 -11.59
C VAL A 208 -12.56 3.45 -12.73
N THR A 209 -11.32 3.13 -12.39
CA THR A 209 -10.21 3.04 -13.36
C THR A 209 -9.59 1.65 -13.47
N GLY A 210 -9.99 0.71 -12.60
CA GLY A 210 -9.21 -0.53 -12.41
C GLY A 210 -7.93 -0.27 -11.60
N THR A 211 -7.03 -1.24 -11.60
CA THR A 211 -5.76 -1.15 -10.87
C THR A 211 -4.57 -1.37 -11.78
N PRO A 212 -3.54 -0.50 -11.71
CA PRO A 212 -2.29 -0.69 -12.43
C PRO A 212 -1.51 -1.92 -11.96
N GLN A 213 -1.83 -2.47 -10.77
CA GLN A 213 -1.14 -3.65 -10.24
C GLN A 213 -1.37 -4.91 -11.07
N PHE A 214 -2.57 -5.06 -11.64
CA PHE A 214 -2.93 -6.25 -12.41
C PHE A 214 -2.78 -6.06 -13.92
N GLU A 215 -2.38 -4.87 -14.37
CA GLU A 215 -2.15 -4.58 -15.79
C GLU A 215 -1.18 -5.58 -16.45
N PRO A 216 -0.04 -5.97 -15.82
CA PRO A 216 0.88 -6.93 -16.44
C PRO A 216 0.27 -8.31 -16.72
N HIS A 217 -0.80 -8.72 -16.02
CA HIS A 217 -1.47 -10.00 -16.30
C HIS A 217 -2.18 -10.02 -17.66
N PHE A 218 -2.42 -8.86 -18.26
CA PHE A 218 -3.02 -8.73 -19.58
C PHE A 218 -1.98 -8.50 -20.68
N ASP A 219 -0.72 -8.24 -20.32
CA ASP A 219 0.35 -8.03 -21.29
C ASP A 219 1.01 -9.35 -21.67
N LYS A 220 0.64 -9.87 -22.85
CA LYS A 220 1.24 -11.09 -23.39
C LYS A 220 2.75 -10.97 -23.65
N ALA A 221 3.27 -9.75 -23.80
CA ALA A 221 4.72 -9.53 -23.97
C ALA A 221 5.50 -9.79 -22.67
N CYS A 222 4.84 -9.82 -21.51
CA CYS A 222 5.45 -10.22 -20.24
C CYS A 222 5.52 -11.74 -20.05
N LEU A 223 4.94 -12.53 -20.94
CA LEU A 223 4.96 -13.99 -20.84
C LEU A 223 6.30 -14.55 -21.31
N VAL A 224 6.92 -15.35 -20.46
CA VAL A 224 8.06 -16.20 -20.82
C VAL A 224 7.56 -17.60 -21.15
N SER A 225 8.25 -18.27 -22.07
CA SER A 225 7.90 -19.67 -22.41
C SER A 225 8.20 -20.61 -21.23
N LYS A 226 7.49 -21.75 -21.14
CA LYS A 226 7.76 -22.77 -20.11
C LYS A 226 9.22 -23.21 -20.14
N SER A 227 9.77 -23.45 -21.33
CA SER A 227 11.17 -23.87 -21.51
C SER A 227 12.16 -22.82 -21.04
N GLU A 228 11.98 -21.56 -21.41
CA GLU A 228 12.86 -20.45 -21.00
C GLU A 228 12.79 -20.21 -19.49
N PHE A 229 11.58 -20.24 -18.91
CA PHE A 229 11.40 -20.11 -17.47
C PHE A 229 12.09 -21.25 -16.72
N TYR A 230 11.95 -22.48 -17.21
CA TYR A 230 12.59 -23.65 -16.59
C TYR A 230 14.11 -23.63 -16.74
N GLU A 231 14.63 -23.25 -17.89
CA GLU A 231 16.07 -23.09 -18.10
C GLU A 231 16.65 -22.01 -17.17
N THR A 232 15.99 -20.85 -17.07
CA THR A 232 16.42 -19.73 -16.24
C THR A 232 16.59 -20.11 -14.76
N TYR A 233 15.69 -20.95 -14.26
CA TYR A 233 15.65 -21.35 -12.84
C TYR A 233 16.11 -22.80 -12.61
N TYR A 234 16.77 -23.41 -13.60
CA TYR A 234 17.30 -24.79 -13.54
C TYR A 234 16.26 -25.83 -13.09
N LEU A 235 15.02 -25.68 -13.59
CA LEU A 235 13.89 -26.54 -13.28
C LEU A 235 13.86 -27.77 -14.22
N ASP A 236 13.33 -28.87 -13.71
CA ASP A 236 13.16 -30.11 -14.48
C ASP A 236 11.94 -30.02 -15.40
N ILE A 237 12.17 -30.07 -16.71
CA ILE A 237 11.10 -30.00 -17.72
C ILE A 237 10.11 -31.15 -17.68
N THR A 238 10.46 -32.26 -17.02
CA THR A 238 9.59 -33.42 -16.83
C THR A 238 8.71 -33.31 -15.59
N LYS A 239 8.89 -32.27 -14.77
CA LYS A 239 8.06 -31.99 -13.59
C LYS A 239 7.06 -30.87 -13.86
N ASP A 240 5.92 -30.96 -13.20
CA ASP A 240 5.04 -29.82 -13.00
C ASP A 240 5.29 -29.21 -11.60
N TYR A 241 5.25 -27.89 -11.52
CA TYR A 241 5.65 -27.17 -10.32
C TYR A 241 4.48 -26.46 -9.64
N ILE A 242 4.38 -26.63 -8.33
CA ILE A 242 3.47 -25.88 -7.46
C ILE A 242 4.22 -24.66 -6.93
N CYS A 243 3.70 -23.46 -7.18
CA CYS A 243 4.28 -22.24 -6.62
C CYS A 243 3.74 -21.99 -5.20
N PHE A 244 4.59 -22.14 -4.20
CA PHE A 244 4.32 -21.66 -2.85
C PHE A 244 4.80 -20.22 -2.72
N SER A 245 3.88 -19.27 -2.60
CA SER A 245 4.19 -17.86 -2.35
C SER A 245 4.18 -17.61 -0.85
N GLY A 246 5.36 -17.40 -0.27
CA GLY A 246 5.51 -17.11 1.14
C GLY A 246 5.05 -15.70 1.50
N ASP A 247 4.60 -15.54 2.74
CA ASP A 247 4.19 -14.25 3.32
C ASP A 247 5.23 -13.73 4.32
N ASP A 248 5.06 -12.54 4.89
CA ASP A 248 6.01 -11.97 5.85
C ASP A 248 5.87 -12.58 7.27
N VAL A 249 6.93 -12.45 8.07
CA VAL A 249 7.03 -12.99 9.45
C VAL A 249 5.88 -12.52 10.35
N THR A 250 5.38 -11.30 10.13
CA THR A 250 4.31 -10.71 10.96
C THR A 250 2.95 -11.30 10.62
N THR A 251 2.68 -11.48 9.33
CA THR A 251 1.36 -11.88 8.83
C THR A 251 1.18 -13.39 8.87
N SER A 252 2.23 -14.16 8.54
CA SER A 252 2.21 -15.63 8.57
C SER A 252 3.48 -16.16 9.26
N PRO A 253 3.63 -16.09 10.59
CA PRO A 253 4.85 -16.54 11.25
C PRO A 253 5.14 -18.04 11.08
N GLN A 254 4.09 -18.86 10.92
CA GLN A 254 4.18 -20.30 10.73
C GLN A 254 4.31 -20.75 9.26
N ASP A 255 4.49 -19.82 8.32
CA ASP A 255 4.61 -20.15 6.89
C ASP A 255 5.57 -21.30 6.53
N PRO A 256 6.74 -21.46 7.18
CA PRO A 256 7.62 -22.60 6.95
C PRO A 256 6.98 -23.96 7.24
N LEU A 257 6.05 -24.02 8.21
CA LEU A 257 5.31 -25.25 8.49
C LEU A 257 4.39 -25.62 7.33
N TYR A 258 3.72 -24.64 6.72
CA TYR A 258 2.87 -24.89 5.54
C TYR A 258 3.69 -25.28 4.31
N LEU A 259 4.89 -24.68 4.12
CA LEU A 259 5.81 -25.10 3.07
C LEU A 259 6.26 -26.56 3.29
N LYS A 260 6.55 -26.93 4.54
CA LYS A 260 6.91 -28.29 4.91
C LYS A 260 5.78 -29.28 4.63
N ASP A 261 4.55 -28.96 5.05
CA ASP A 261 3.38 -29.81 4.82
C ASP A 261 3.14 -30.03 3.31
N LEU A 262 3.32 -28.98 2.49
CA LEU A 262 3.27 -29.10 1.04
C LEU A 262 4.37 -30.03 0.51
N ALA A 263 5.59 -29.92 1.01
CA ALA A 263 6.71 -30.75 0.59
C ALA A 263 6.50 -32.24 0.97
N GLU A 264 5.96 -32.52 2.15
CA GLU A 264 5.59 -33.87 2.57
C GLU A 264 4.47 -34.46 1.68
N ALA A 265 3.47 -33.65 1.32
CA ALA A 265 2.41 -34.06 0.40
C ALA A 265 2.95 -34.36 -1.00
N VAL A 266 3.78 -33.48 -1.57
CA VAL A 266 4.43 -33.67 -2.87
C VAL A 266 5.32 -34.91 -2.88
N ARG A 267 6.10 -35.14 -1.81
CA ARG A 267 6.92 -36.35 -1.65
C ARG A 267 6.08 -37.62 -1.68
N THR A 268 4.90 -37.59 -1.06
CA THR A 268 3.96 -38.71 -1.04
C THR A 268 3.38 -38.96 -2.44
N LEU A 269 2.90 -37.92 -3.11
CA LEU A 269 2.38 -38.02 -4.48
C LEU A 269 3.44 -38.52 -5.48
N ASN A 270 4.69 -38.09 -5.35
CA ASN A 270 5.76 -38.57 -6.21
C ASN A 270 6.06 -40.07 -6.00
N LYS A 271 5.86 -40.61 -4.79
CA LYS A 271 5.94 -42.06 -4.54
C LYS A 271 4.78 -42.83 -5.20
N GLU A 272 3.64 -42.16 -5.42
CA GLU A 272 2.47 -42.71 -6.10
C GLU A 272 2.55 -42.59 -7.64
N GLY A 273 3.67 -42.05 -8.16
CA GLY A 273 3.95 -41.98 -9.59
C GLY A 273 3.73 -40.59 -10.22
N HIS A 274 3.45 -39.57 -9.43
CA HIS A 274 3.44 -38.18 -9.91
C HIS A 274 4.87 -37.64 -10.14
N SER A 275 4.98 -36.58 -10.96
CA SER A 275 6.23 -35.88 -11.25
C SER A 275 6.08 -34.40 -10.88
N LEU A 276 6.18 -34.11 -9.59
CA LEU A 276 5.92 -32.78 -9.03
C LEU A 276 7.16 -32.18 -8.37
N GLY A 277 7.29 -30.86 -8.51
CA GLY A 277 8.24 -30.03 -7.75
C GLY A 277 7.54 -28.84 -7.11
N ILE A 278 8.27 -28.11 -6.27
CA ILE A 278 7.80 -26.90 -5.61
C ILE A 278 8.71 -25.75 -6.00
N ILE A 279 8.12 -24.65 -6.45
CA ILE A 279 8.81 -23.37 -6.52
C ILE A 279 8.47 -22.62 -5.25
N PHE A 280 9.48 -22.23 -4.47
CA PHE A 280 9.29 -21.38 -3.32
C PHE A 280 9.60 -19.92 -3.67
N ARG A 281 8.58 -19.06 -3.60
CA ARG A 281 8.71 -17.60 -3.77
C ARG A 281 8.61 -16.93 -2.41
N ARG A 282 9.74 -16.54 -1.85
CA ARG A 282 9.82 -15.81 -0.57
C ARG A 282 9.13 -14.44 -0.67
N CYS A 283 8.56 -13.97 0.43
CA CYS A 283 8.07 -12.59 0.54
C CYS A 283 9.25 -11.61 0.39
N PRO A 284 9.18 -10.57 -0.48
CA PRO A 284 10.30 -9.65 -0.74
C PRO A 284 10.84 -8.87 0.46
N VAL A 285 10.10 -8.85 1.58
CA VAL A 285 10.53 -8.16 2.80
C VAL A 285 10.92 -9.12 3.93
N ASP A 286 10.87 -10.43 3.67
CA ASP A 286 11.25 -11.46 4.64
C ASP A 286 12.70 -11.90 4.45
N PHE A 287 13.60 -11.27 5.21
CA PHE A 287 15.04 -11.58 5.22
C PHE A 287 15.44 -12.58 6.31
N SER A 288 14.48 -13.29 6.92
CA SER A 288 14.77 -14.24 8.00
C SER A 288 15.25 -15.60 7.48
N ASP A 289 15.87 -16.39 8.35
CA ASP A 289 16.35 -17.76 8.12
C ASP A 289 15.27 -18.83 8.37
N ARG A 290 14.02 -18.42 8.61
CA ARG A 290 12.95 -19.32 9.10
C ARG A 290 12.55 -20.43 8.13
N TYR A 291 12.86 -20.31 6.84
CA TYR A 291 12.59 -21.34 5.84
C TYR A 291 13.76 -22.30 5.64
N ASP A 292 14.96 -21.96 6.13
CA ASP A 292 16.21 -22.62 5.76
C ASP A 292 16.20 -24.12 6.10
N TYR A 293 15.60 -24.50 7.23
CA TYR A 293 15.48 -25.90 7.62
C TYR A 293 14.60 -26.71 6.65
N VAL A 294 13.52 -26.12 6.13
CA VAL A 294 12.63 -26.78 5.16
C VAL A 294 13.33 -26.87 3.80
N LEU A 295 14.00 -25.79 3.39
CA LEU A 295 14.72 -25.75 2.13
C LEU A 295 15.86 -26.77 2.10
N GLU A 296 16.57 -26.98 3.22
CA GLU A 296 17.61 -28.01 3.30
C GLU A 296 17.02 -29.43 3.36
N GLU A 297 15.96 -29.66 4.14
CA GLU A 297 15.32 -30.98 4.30
C GLU A 297 14.64 -31.48 3.01
N TYR A 298 14.17 -30.57 2.15
CA TYR A 298 13.41 -30.87 0.92
C TYR A 298 14.05 -30.28 -0.35
N LYS A 299 15.37 -30.07 -0.37
CA LYS A 299 16.11 -29.47 -1.51
C LYS A 299 15.97 -30.22 -2.83
N GLU A 300 15.60 -31.50 -2.79
CA GLU A 300 15.32 -32.32 -3.97
C GLU A 300 13.95 -32.04 -4.60
N LEU A 301 13.05 -31.41 -3.84
CA LEU A 301 11.68 -31.07 -4.26
C LEU A 301 11.48 -29.56 -4.42
N ILE A 302 12.13 -28.74 -3.60
CA ILE A 302 11.90 -27.29 -3.54
C ILE A 302 13.03 -26.54 -4.25
N VAL A 303 12.66 -25.70 -5.20
CA VAL A 303 13.55 -24.72 -5.84
C VAL A 303 13.17 -23.33 -5.35
N PRO A 304 13.99 -22.67 -4.52
CA PRO A 304 13.76 -21.28 -4.14
C PRO A 304 14.05 -20.36 -5.31
N ILE A 305 13.14 -19.41 -5.55
CA ILE A 305 13.33 -18.31 -6.50
C ILE A 305 13.15 -17.00 -5.75
N ASP A 306 14.26 -16.34 -5.43
CA ASP A 306 14.22 -15.11 -4.67
C ASP A 306 13.63 -13.93 -5.49
N PRO A 307 12.97 -12.97 -4.82
CA PRO A 307 12.64 -11.69 -5.44
C PRO A 307 13.91 -10.96 -5.90
N VAL A 308 13.80 -10.22 -7.01
CA VAL A 308 14.94 -9.50 -7.61
C VAL A 308 15.33 -8.26 -6.79
N TRP A 309 14.44 -7.77 -5.92
CA TRP A 309 14.55 -6.50 -5.21
C TRP A 309 14.41 -6.64 -3.70
#